data_AF-A0A1G1JKZ2-F1
#
_entry.id   AF-A0A1G1JKZ2-F1
#
_cell.length_a   1.000
_cell.length_b   1.000
_cell.length_c   1.000
_cell.angle_alpha   90.00
_cell.angle_beta   90.00
_cell.angle_gamma   90.00
#
_symmetry.space_group_name_H-M   'P 1'
#
loop_
_entity.id
_entity.type
_entity.pdbx_description
1 polymer ?
#
loop_
_entity_poly.entity_id
_entity_poly.type
_entity_poly.pdbx_seq_one_letter_code
_entity_poly.pdbx_strand_id
1 'polypeptide(L)'
;MEPLTQIASFCGAVFILAGYFGLQAGKFSEFNLVYLGLNFTGASMLLFSAWYTGQIGFILLEGAWVLVTVFGFLKRFSRLSS
;
A
#
# COMPACT_ATOMS: atom_id res chain seq x y z
N MET A 1 17.95 -13.93 5.35
CA MET A 1 16.65 -13.24 5.21
C MET A 1 16.30 -12.89 3.77
N GLU A 2 17.25 -12.94 2.82
CA GLU A 2 17.00 -12.66 1.38
C GLU A 2 15.73 -13.32 0.77
N PRO A 3 15.40 -14.61 1.04
CA PRO A 3 14.19 -15.19 0.46
C PRO A 3 12.90 -14.53 0.99
N LEU A 4 12.90 -14.11 2.26
CA LEU A 4 11.74 -13.52 2.91
C LEU A 4 11.46 -12.11 2.40
N THR A 5 12.50 -11.29 2.20
CA THR A 5 12.35 -9.93 1.65
C THR A 5 11.91 -9.95 0.19
N GLN A 6 12.36 -10.94 -0.58
CA GLN A 6 11.90 -11.13 -1.96
C GLN A 6 10.43 -11.55 -2.03
N ILE A 7 9.99 -12.50 -1.19
CA ILE A 7 8.59 -12.91 -1.12
C ILE A 7 7.71 -11.73 -0.67
N ALA A 8 8.13 -11.00 0.37
CA ALA A 8 7.42 -9.81 0.83
C ALA A 8 7.30 -8.75 -0.29
N SER A 9 8.37 -8.52 -1.04
CA SER A 9 8.36 -7.59 -2.18
C SER A 9 7.41 -8.02 -3.28
N PHE A 10 7.42 -9.31 -3.63
CA PHE A 10 6.53 -9.87 -4.65
C PHE A 10 5.06 -9.77 -4.23
N CYS A 11 4.73 -10.21 -3.01
CA CYS A 11 3.38 -10.11 -2.46
C CYS A 11 2.93 -8.64 -2.37
N GLY A 12 3.81 -7.75 -1.93
CA GLY A 12 3.52 -6.33 -1.80
C GLY A 12 3.22 -5.67 -3.15
N ALA A 13 4.02 -5.97 -4.17
CA ALA A 13 3.78 -5.51 -5.54
C ALA A 13 2.44 -6.02 -6.09
N VAL A 14 2.11 -7.29 -5.88
CA VAL A 14 0.81 -7.86 -6.29
C VAL A 14 -0.35 -7.13 -5.62
N PHE A 15 -0.25 -6.80 -4.34
CA PHE A 15 -1.31 -6.08 -3.62
C PHE A 15 -1.52 -4.66 -4.15
N ILE A 16 -0.43 -3.90 -4.34
CA ILE A 16 -0.53 -2.54 -4.94
C ILE A 16 -1.14 -2.62 -6.34
N LEU A 17 -0.66 -3.55 -7.18
CA LEU A 17 -1.16 -3.69 -8.55
C LEU A 17 -2.62 -4.14 -8.60
N ALA A 18 -3.05 -5.04 -7.72
CA ALA A 18 -4.46 -5.45 -7.63
C ALA A 18 -5.36 -4.28 -7.22
N GLY A 19 -4.91 -3.46 -6.25
CA GLY A 19 -5.61 -2.24 -5.85
C GLY A 19 -5.71 -1.25 -7.01
N TYR A 20 -4.58 -0.96 -7.67
CA TYR A 20 -4.51 -0.04 -8.80
C TYR A 20 -5.35 -0.52 -9.99
N PHE A 21 -5.32 -1.82 -10.31
CA PHE A 21 -6.16 -2.39 -11.36
C PHE A 21 -7.66 -2.21 -11.06
N GLY A 22 -8.08 -2.45 -9.81
CA GLY A 22 -9.47 -2.22 -9.40
C GLY A 22 -9.87 -0.74 -9.48
N LEU A 23 -8.97 0.18 -9.14
CA LEU A 23 -9.17 1.62 -9.30
C LEU A 23 -9.32 1.99 -10.78
N GLN A 24 -8.40 1.53 -11.63
CA GLN A 24 -8.40 1.84 -13.07
C GLN A 24 -9.61 1.21 -13.80
N ALA A 25 -10.06 0.05 -13.36
CA ALA A 25 -11.29 -0.59 -13.86
C ALA A 25 -12.58 0.10 -13.39
N GLY A 26 -12.49 1.19 -12.61
CA GLY A 26 -13.65 1.90 -12.04
C GLY A 26 -14.40 1.10 -10.97
N LYS A 27 -13.85 -0.01 -10.49
CA LYS A 27 -14.47 -0.86 -9.45
C LYS A 27 -14.23 -0.32 -8.05
N PHE A 28 -13.11 0.38 -7.86
CA PHE A 28 -12.77 1.04 -6.60
C PHE A 28 -12.74 2.56 -6.78
N SER A 29 -12.98 3.26 -5.68
CA SER A 29 -12.64 4.68 -5.55
C SER A 29 -11.42 4.81 -4.64
N GLU A 30 -10.78 5.98 -4.66
CA GLU A 30 -9.63 6.31 -3.82
C GLU A 30 -9.89 6.18 -2.30
N PHE A 31 -11.15 6.20 -1.88
CA PHE A 31 -11.57 5.98 -0.48
C PHE A 31 -12.18 4.59 -0.24
N ASN A 32 -12.16 3.68 -1.22
CA ASN A 32 -12.68 2.34 -1.02
C ASN A 32 -11.80 1.57 -0.02
N LEU A 33 -12.42 0.91 0.98
CA LEU A 33 -11.69 0.20 2.04
C LEU A 33 -10.81 -0.93 1.51
N VAL A 34 -11.25 -1.64 0.48
CA VAL A 34 -10.48 -2.71 -0.15
C VAL A 34 -9.26 -2.12 -0.85
N TYR A 35 -9.43 -1.02 -1.60
CA TYR A 35 -8.33 -0.31 -2.24
C TYR A 35 -7.29 0.21 -1.24
N LEU A 36 -7.75 0.89 -0.18
CA LEU A 36 -6.88 1.41 0.88
C LEU A 36 -6.17 0.29 1.63
N GLY A 37 -6.88 -0.82 1.94
CA GLY A 37 -6.30 -1.99 2.61
C GLY A 37 -5.24 -2.69 1.77
N LEU A 38 -5.48 -2.86 0.47
CA LEU A 38 -4.52 -3.44 -0.47
C LEU A 38 -3.25 -2.59 -0.55
N ASN A 39 -3.38 -1.27 -0.75
CA ASN A 39 -2.23 -0.38 -0.83
C ASN A 39 -1.48 -0.29 0.50
N PHE A 40 -2.18 -0.20 1.63
CA PHE A 40 -1.53 -0.14 2.95
C PHE A 40 -0.71 -1.41 3.22
N THR A 41 -1.31 -2.58 2.96
CA THR A 41 -0.64 -3.87 3.19
C THR A 41 0.52 -4.05 2.22
N GLY A 42 0.32 -3.74 0.94
CA GLY A 42 1.36 -3.87 -0.08
C GLY A 42 2.55 -2.96 0.16
N ALA A 43 2.28 -1.68 0.43
CA ALA A 43 3.32 -0.70 0.75
C ALA A 43 4.06 -1.04 2.04
N SER A 44 3.39 -1.56 3.07
CA SER A 44 4.05 -2.00 4.30
C SER A 44 5.02 -3.16 4.06
N MET A 45 4.67 -4.12 3.20
CA MET A 45 5.54 -5.24 2.83
C MET A 45 6.76 -4.76 2.02
N LEU A 46 6.55 -3.85 1.07
CA LEU A 46 7.63 -3.27 0.25
C LEU A 46 8.55 -2.39 1.10
N LEU A 47 7.99 -1.60 2.02
CA LEU A 47 8.74 -0.79 2.98
C LEU A 47 9.62 -1.67 3.87
N PHE A 48 9.09 -2.77 4.40
CA PHE A 48 9.87 -3.73 5.19
C PHE A 48 11.05 -4.30 4.40
N SER A 49 10.83 -4.70 3.14
CA SER A 49 11.89 -5.19 2.27
C SER A 49 12.93 -4.10 1.93
N ALA A 50 12.46 -2.89 1.61
CA ALA A 50 13.32 -1.76 1.27
C ALA A 50 14.22 -1.35 2.45
N TRP A 51 13.68 -1.38 3.67
CA TRP A 51 14.46 -1.13 4.88
C TRP A 51 15.54 -2.18 5.06
N TYR A 52 15.20 -3.47 4.93
CA TYR A 52 16.17 -4.55 5.11
C TYR A 52 17.27 -4.55 4.03
N THR A 53 16.93 -4.14 2.80
CA THR A 53 17.86 -4.07 1.67
C THR A 53 18.60 -2.72 1.56
N GLY A 54 18.34 -1.78 2.46
CA GLY A 54 19.01 -0.46 2.48
C GLY A 54 18.62 0.48 1.33
N GLN A 55 17.49 0.25 0.68
CA GLN A 55 17.05 1.01 -0.49
C GLN A 55 16.32 2.29 -0.08
N ILE A 56 17.07 3.35 0.25
CA ILE A 56 16.52 4.61 0.80
C ILE A 56 15.42 5.23 -0.06
N GLY A 57 15.58 5.20 -1.39
CA GLY A 57 14.56 5.73 -2.32
C GLY A 57 13.23 4.98 -2.21
N PHE A 58 13.28 3.65 -2.08
CA PHE A 58 12.09 2.84 -1.86
C PHE A 58 11.52 3.00 -0.45
N ILE A 59 12.36 3.16 0.57
CA ILE A 59 11.89 3.44 1.94
C ILE A 59 11.03 4.70 1.96
N LEU A 60 11.48 5.78 1.31
CA LEU A 60 10.73 7.02 1.21
C LEU A 60 9.41 6.83 0.43
N LEU A 61 9.49 6.16 -0.72
CA LEU A 61 8.34 5.95 -1.60
C LEU A 61 7.24 5.13 -0.92
N GLU A 62 7.59 3.97 -0.39
CA GLU A 62 6.64 3.06 0.25
C GLU A 62 6.15 3.62 1.59
N GLY A 63 7.01 4.33 2.32
CA GLY A 63 6.60 5.10 3.50
C GLY A 63 5.53 6.14 3.18
N ALA A 64 5.68 6.87 2.06
CA ALA A 64 4.66 7.83 1.62
C ALA A 64 3.33 7.13 1.28
N TRP A 65 3.37 5.97 0.62
CA TRP A 65 2.17 5.18 0.34
C TRP A 65 1.45 4.73 1.61
N VAL A 66 2.20 4.25 2.62
CA VAL A 66 1.63 3.91 3.92
C VAL A 66 0.95 5.12 4.56
N LEU A 67 1.57 6.29 4.54
CA LEU A 67 0.97 7.52 5.11
C LEU A 67 -0.28 7.98 4.35
N VAL A 68 -0.23 7.96 3.01
CA VAL A 68 -1.36 8.35 2.15
C VAL A 68 -2.56 7.41 2.37
N THR A 69 -2.32 6.11 2.51
CA THR A 69 -3.38 5.13 2.77
C THR A 69 -3.99 5.28 4.16
N VAL A 70 -3.18 5.54 5.19
CA VAL A 70 -3.67 5.91 6.54
C VAL A 70 -4.54 7.16 6.48
N PHE A 71 -4.10 8.21 5.78
CA PHE A 71 -4.89 9.42 5.59
C PHE A 71 -6.22 9.13 4.86
N GLY A 72 -6.20 8.28 3.84
CA GLY A 72 -7.39 7.81 3.13
C GLY A 72 -8.39 7.12 4.05
N PHE A 73 -7.92 6.27 4.97
CA PHE A 73 -8.76 5.65 5.99
C PHE A 73 -9.42 6.69 6.90
N LEU A 74 -8.64 7.61 7.46
CA LEU A 74 -9.15 8.68 8.34
C LEU A 74 -10.23 9.52 7.66
N LYS A 75 -10.01 9.91 6.40
CA LYS A 75 -10.97 10.70 5.61
C LYS A 75 -12.23 9.92 5.25
N ARG A 76 -12.14 8.59 5.11
CA ARG A 76 -13.33 7.74 4.97
C ARG A 76 -14.15 7.71 6.27
N PHE A 77 -13.51 7.55 7.42
CA PHE A 77 -14.21 7.57 8.71
C PHE A 77 -14.93 8.89 8.95
N SER A 78 -14.32 10.04 8.60
CA SER A 78 -14.98 11.34 8.74
C SER A 78 -16.19 11.51 7.81
N ARG A 79 -16.22 10.82 6.66
CA ARG A 79 -17.37 10.85 5.73
C ARG A 79 -18.54 9.95 6.15
N LEU A 80 -18.32 8.96 7.02
CA LEU A 80 -19.41 8.13 7.55
C LEU A 80 -20.14 8.79 8.75
N SER A 81 -19.57 9.85 9.33
CA SER A 81 -20.13 10.56 10.49
C SER A 81 -21.00 11.78 10.12
N SER A 82 -21.29 12.00 8.83
CA SER A 82 -22.22 13.02 8.32
C SER A 82 -23.32 12.35 7.51
#